data_AF-A0A7W1DTY7-F1
#
_entry.id   AF-A0A7W1DTY7-F1
#
_cell.length_a   1.000
_cell.length_b   1.000
_cell.length_c   1.000
_cell.angle_alpha   90.00
_cell.angle_beta   90.00
_cell.angle_gamma   90.00
#
_symmetry.space_group_name_H-M   'P 1'
#
loop_
_entity.id
_entity.type
_entity.pdbx_description
1 polymer ?
#
loop_
_entity_poly.entity_id
_entity_poly.type
_entity_poly.pdbx_seq_one_letter_code
_entity_poly.pdbx_strand_id
1 'polypeptide(L)'
;MMNVVAALLIFLEPLRFAAEALAVIPTISYRGPLAIVELIAHGLVAALSASAGFALFNKSPDGGRLGRLAILAVSARSIQSLTWSVLPNNTPPGSELWSAGVTIVIAAVALVVLRSK
;
A
#
# COMPACT_ATOMS: atom_id res chain seq x y z
N MET A 1 13.55 -12.18 -7.97
CA MET A 1 13.14 -11.16 -6.97
C MET A 1 12.18 -10.12 -7.55
N MET A 2 12.41 -9.56 -8.73
CA MET A 2 11.50 -8.55 -9.32
C MET A 2 10.09 -9.09 -9.62
N ASN A 3 9.96 -10.35 -10.05
CA ASN A 3 8.65 -11.01 -10.19
C ASN A 3 7.91 -11.13 -8.85
N VAL A 4 8.65 -11.23 -7.74
CA VAL A 4 8.05 -11.26 -6.39
C VAL A 4 7.53 -9.87 -6.03
N VAL A 5 8.31 -8.81 -6.25
CA VAL A 5 7.85 -7.42 -6.04
C VAL A 5 6.63 -7.10 -6.92
N ALA A 6 6.66 -7.50 -8.19
CA ALA A 6 5.53 -7.32 -9.09
C ALA A 6 4.28 -8.09 -8.62
N ALA A 7 4.42 -9.36 -8.22
CA ALA A 7 3.32 -10.16 -7.70
C ALA A 7 2.73 -9.57 -6.40
N LEU A 8 3.59 -9.10 -5.49
CA LEU A 8 3.15 -8.43 -4.26
C LEU A 8 2.36 -7.16 -4.58
N LEU A 9 2.83 -6.33 -5.52
CA LEU A 9 2.12 -5.12 -5.92
C LEU A 9 0.79 -5.41 -6.65
N ILE A 10 0.74 -6.47 -7.47
CA ILE A 10 -0.49 -6.88 -8.19
C ILE A 10 -1.55 -7.43 -7.24
N PHE A 11 -1.15 -8.25 -6.26
CA PHE A 11 -2.12 -9.02 -5.48
C PHE A 11 -2.28 -8.51 -4.05
N LEU A 12 -1.18 -8.22 -3.35
CA LEU A 12 -1.24 -7.95 -1.91
C LEU A 12 -1.96 -6.63 -1.61
N GLU A 13 -1.59 -5.54 -2.28
CA GLU A 13 -2.18 -4.23 -2.00
C GLU A 13 -3.66 -4.12 -2.41
N PRO A 14 -4.07 -4.59 -3.60
CA PRO A 14 -5.48 -4.65 -3.95
C PRO A 14 -6.30 -5.54 -3.01
N LEU A 15 -5.74 -6.67 -2.55
CA LEU A 15 -6.43 -7.56 -1.61
C LEU A 15 -6.56 -6.90 -0.22
N ARG A 16 -5.52 -6.20 0.26
CA ARG A 16 -5.58 -5.43 1.51
C ARG A 16 -6.63 -4.34 1.45
N PHE A 17 -6.70 -3.59 0.35
CA PHE A 17 -7.74 -2.60 0.15
C PHE A 17 -9.14 -3.24 0.08
N ALA A 18 -9.30 -4.35 -0.62
CA ALA A 18 -10.59 -5.05 -0.69
C ALA A 18 -11.07 -5.49 0.71
N ALA A 19 -10.18 -6.04 1.54
CA ALA A 19 -10.49 -6.43 2.91
C ALA A 19 -10.91 -5.22 3.78
N GLU A 20 -10.18 -4.10 3.67
CA GLU A 20 -10.52 -2.84 4.34
C GLU A 20 -11.86 -2.28 3.87
N ALA A 21 -12.07 -2.20 2.56
CA ALA A 21 -13.31 -1.72 1.96
C ALA A 21 -14.52 -2.56 2.40
N LEU A 22 -14.39 -3.89 2.45
CA LEU A 22 -15.43 -4.79 2.95
C LEU A 22 -15.78 -4.54 4.42
N ALA A 23 -14.79 -4.19 5.26
CA ALA A 23 -15.02 -3.85 6.66
C ALA A 23 -15.64 -2.45 6.85
N VAL A 24 -15.34 -1.52 5.94
CA VAL A 24 -15.66 -0.10 6.10
C VAL A 24 -16.95 0.31 5.39
N ILE A 25 -17.17 -0.14 4.15
CA ILE A 25 -18.32 0.26 3.30
C ILE A 25 -19.66 0.15 4.03
N PRO A 26 -19.97 -0.93 4.78
CA PRO A 26 -21.27 -1.05 5.48
C PRO A 26 -21.49 0.01 6.56
N THR A 27 -20.41 0.61 7.09
CA THR A 27 -20.45 1.56 8.20
C THR A 27 -19.96 2.96 7.83
N ILE A 28 -19.65 3.20 6.55
CA ILE A 28 -18.96 4.42 6.11
C ILE A 28 -19.77 5.69 6.39
N SER A 29 -21.11 5.61 6.30
CA SER A 29 -22.01 6.74 6.56
C SER A 29 -21.90 7.28 7.98
N TYR A 30 -21.56 6.44 8.95
CA TYR A 30 -21.41 6.83 10.36
C TYR A 30 -20.02 7.35 10.73
N ARG A 31 -19.03 7.19 9.85
CA ARG A 31 -17.62 7.58 10.08
C ARG A 31 -17.28 8.99 9.61
N GLY A 32 -18.21 9.63 8.89
CA GLY A 32 -18.06 10.99 8.39
C GLY A 32 -17.24 11.10 7.11
N PRO A 33 -17.13 12.32 6.56
CA PRO A 33 -16.53 12.57 5.24
C PRO A 33 -15.03 12.25 5.17
N LEU A 34 -14.30 12.38 6.29
CA LEU A 34 -12.86 12.07 6.33
C LEU A 34 -12.59 10.59 6.05
N ALA A 35 -13.43 9.67 6.54
CA ALA A 35 -13.28 8.25 6.27
C ALA A 35 -13.49 7.91 4.78
N ILE A 36 -14.38 8.65 4.09
CA ILE A 36 -14.59 8.47 2.65
C ILE A 36 -13.34 8.91 1.88
N VAL A 37 -12.77 10.07 2.23
CA VAL A 37 -11.55 10.58 1.60
C VAL A 37 -10.38 9.62 1.84
N GLU A 38 -10.22 9.11 3.05
CA GLU A 38 -9.18 8.13 3.39
C GLU A 38 -9.35 6.83 2.59
N LEU A 39 -10.58 6.31 2.49
CA LEU A 39 -10.87 5.11 1.71
C LEU A 39 -10.58 5.30 0.21
N ILE A 40 -10.92 6.46 -0.35
CA ILE A 40 -10.58 6.79 -1.75
C ILE A 40 -9.06 6.83 -1.92
N ALA A 41 -8.33 7.48 -1.00
CA ALA A 41 -6.88 7.52 -1.05
C ALA A 41 -6.26 6.12 -1.00
N HIS A 42 -6.76 5.22 -0.14
CA HIS A 42 -6.31 3.82 -0.10
C HIS A 42 -6.61 3.07 -1.40
N GLY A 43 -7.77 3.33 -2.01
CA GLY A 43 -8.15 2.77 -3.31
C GLY A 43 -7.21 3.23 -4.44
N LEU A 44 -6.82 4.51 -4.44
CA LEU A 44 -5.85 5.04 -5.40
C LEU A 44 -4.46 4.40 -5.25
N VAL A 45 -4.00 4.19 -4.01
CA VAL A 45 -2.74 3.50 -3.73
C VAL A 45 -2.79 2.04 -4.22
N ALA A 46 -3.92 1.35 -4.00
CA ALA A 46 -4.12 0.00 -4.51
C ALA A 46 -4.11 -0.07 -6.05
N ALA A 47 -4.80 0.86 -6.71
CA ALA A 47 -4.82 0.97 -8.18
C ALA A 47 -3.42 1.27 -8.75
N LEU A 48 -2.69 2.21 -8.13
CA LEU A 48 -1.31 2.52 -8.48
C LEU A 48 -0.42 1.27 -8.33
N SER A 49 -0.57 0.53 -7.23
CA SER A 49 0.21 -0.69 -6.98
C SER A 49 -0.07 -1.77 -8.02
N ALA A 50 -1.35 -2.03 -8.33
CA ALA A 50 -1.72 -2.98 -9.38
C ALA A 50 -1.12 -2.58 -10.73
N SER A 51 -1.28 -1.31 -11.13
CA SER A 51 -0.74 -0.80 -12.40
C SER A 51 0.78 -0.89 -12.48
N ALA A 52 1.49 -0.55 -11.39
CA ALA A 52 2.94 -0.64 -11.30
C ALA A 52 3.42 -2.09 -11.36
N GLY A 53 2.73 -3.00 -10.68
CA GLY A 53 3.03 -4.41 -10.70
C GLY A 53 2.83 -5.03 -12.09
N PHE A 54 1.74 -4.68 -12.80
CA PHE A 54 1.53 -5.08 -14.20
C PHE A 54 2.60 -4.50 -15.13
N ALA A 55 2.96 -3.23 -14.97
CA ALA A 55 4.03 -2.60 -15.76
C ALA A 55 5.39 -3.28 -15.54
N LEU A 56 5.70 -3.67 -14.30
CA LEU A 56 6.91 -4.43 -13.95
C LEU A 56 6.88 -5.84 -14.55
N PHE A 57 5.74 -6.54 -14.49
CA PHE A 57 5.56 -7.88 -15.05
C PHE A 57 5.76 -7.89 -16.56
N ASN A 58 5.20 -6.89 -17.26
CA ASN A 58 5.33 -6.70 -18.71
C ASN A 58 6.68 -6.10 -19.13
N LYS A 59 7.63 -5.92 -18.21
CA LYS A 59 8.96 -5.31 -18.46
C LYS A 59 8.88 -3.96 -19.18
N SER A 60 7.83 -3.17 -18.92
CA SER A 60 7.65 -1.86 -19.54
C SER A 60 8.80 -0.90 -19.16
N PRO A 61 9.20 0.02 -20.07
CA PRO A 61 10.32 0.94 -19.82
C PRO A 61 10.10 1.81 -18.58
N ASP A 62 8.86 2.21 -18.31
CA ASP A 62 8.50 3.01 -17.12
C ASP A 62 8.19 2.19 -15.86
N GLY A 63 8.23 0.85 -15.93
CA GLY A 63 7.86 -0.03 -14.82
C GLY A 63 8.71 0.20 -13.58
N GLY A 64 10.00 0.52 -13.75
CA GLY A 64 10.90 0.83 -12.63
C GLY A 64 10.51 2.13 -11.90
N ARG A 65 10.07 3.16 -12.63
CA ARG A 65 9.61 4.43 -12.04
C ARG A 65 8.27 4.26 -11.32
N LEU A 66 7.31 3.60 -11.97
CA LEU A 66 6.01 3.29 -11.39
C LEU A 66 6.13 2.41 -10.15
N GLY A 67 7.00 1.39 -10.18
CA GLY A 67 7.26 0.53 -9.02
C GLY A 67 7.78 1.30 -7.81
N ARG A 68 8.68 2.26 -8.01
CA ARG A 68 9.19 3.12 -6.92
C ARG A 68 8.09 4.00 -6.34
N LEU A 69 7.29 4.64 -7.20
CA LEU A 69 6.16 5.46 -6.75
C LEU A 69 5.13 4.63 -5.98
N ALA A 70 4.80 3.43 -6.47
CA ALA A 70 3.90 2.53 -5.79
C ALA A 70 4.42 2.13 -4.40
N ILE A 71 5.70 1.74 -4.28
CA ILE A 71 6.29 1.39 -2.98
C ILE A 71 6.24 2.57 -2.02
N LEU A 72 6.62 3.78 -2.47
CA LEU A 72 6.55 4.97 -1.62
C LEU A 72 5.12 5.27 -1.16
N ALA A 73 4.14 5.17 -2.06
CA ALA A 73 2.74 5.40 -1.74
C ALA A 73 2.19 4.36 -0.74
N VAL A 74 2.54 3.08 -0.93
CA VAL A 74 2.16 1.98 -0.02
C VAL A 74 2.80 2.14 1.36
N SER A 75 4.07 2.54 1.41
CA SER A 75 4.77 2.81 2.66
C SER A 75 4.15 4.00 3.40
N ALA A 76 3.87 5.10 2.69
CA ALA A 76 3.22 6.27 3.28
C ALA A 76 1.84 5.91 3.85
N ARG A 77 1.01 5.19 3.09
CA ARG A 77 -0.30 4.69 3.54
C ARG A 77 -0.17 3.76 4.75
N SER A 78 0.82 2.86 4.75
CA SER A 78 1.04 1.95 5.88
C SER A 78 1.46 2.70 7.14
N ILE A 79 2.33 3.70 7.04
CA ILE A 79 2.75 4.54 8.18
C ILE A 79 1.56 5.35 8.69
N GLN A 80 0.80 6.00 7.80
CA GLN A 80 -0.39 6.75 8.17
C GLN A 80 -1.41 5.86 8.89
N SER A 81 -1.66 4.65 8.38
CA SER A 81 -2.56 3.67 9.02
C SER A 81 -2.13 3.34 10.45
N LEU A 82 -0.82 3.29 10.73
CA LEU A 82 -0.26 3.02 12.06
C LEU A 82 -0.33 4.21 13.02
N THR A 83 -0.20 5.44 12.53
CA THR A 83 -0.06 6.63 13.40
C THR A 83 -1.36 7.41 13.58
N TRP A 84 -2.13 7.60 12.51
CA TRP A 84 -3.38 8.34 12.54
C TRP A 84 -4.29 7.82 11.42
N SER A 85 -5.31 7.03 11.75
CA SER A 85 -6.28 6.54 10.76
C SER A 85 -7.68 6.66 11.33
N VAL A 86 -8.62 7.07 10.50
CA VAL A 86 -10.06 7.08 10.83
C VAL A 86 -10.68 5.72 10.51
N LEU A 87 -9.99 4.91 9.70
CA LEU A 87 -10.38 3.56 9.33
C LEU A 87 -9.91 2.54 10.38
N PRO A 88 -10.61 1.39 10.50
CA PRO A 88 -10.20 0.33 11.41
C PRO A 88 -8.83 -0.21 11.01
N ASN A 89 -7.92 -0.32 11.99
CA ASN A 89 -6.63 -0.96 11.81
C ASN A 89 -6.42 -2.04 12.87
N ASN A 90 -5.93 -3.21 12.45
CA ASN A 90 -5.63 -4.35 13.31
C ASN A 90 -4.19 -4.30 13.85
N THR A 91 -3.76 -3.11 14.29
CA THR A 91 -2.43 -2.94 14.89
C THR A 91 -2.56 -2.97 16.41
N PRO A 92 -1.83 -3.85 17.11
CA PRO A 92 -1.79 -3.85 18.56
C PRO A 92 -1.33 -2.49 19.10
N PRO A 93 -2.00 -1.92 20.11
CA PRO A 93 -1.58 -0.64 20.68
C PRO A 93 -0.16 -0.75 21.26
N GLY A 94 0.68 0.25 20.98
CA GLY A 94 2.10 0.29 21.39
C GLY A 94 3.06 -0.43 20.43
N SER A 95 2.57 -1.04 19.34
CA SER A 95 3.41 -1.71 18.33
C SER A 95 3.66 -0.87 17.06
N GLU A 96 3.22 0.40 17.06
CA GLU A 96 3.18 1.27 15.89
C GLU A 96 4.60 1.55 15.38
N LEU A 97 5.52 1.89 16.28
CA LEU A 97 6.91 2.20 15.93
C LEU A 97 7.66 0.98 15.37
N TRP A 98 7.44 -0.19 15.96
CA TRP A 98 8.05 -1.43 15.48
C TRP A 98 7.54 -1.80 14.08
N SER A 99 6.21 -1.77 13.91
CA SER A 99 5.56 -2.03 12.62
C SER A 99 5.96 -1.02 11.54
N ALA A 100 6.12 0.25 11.90
CA ALA A 100 6.62 1.30 11.01
C ALA A 100 8.08 1.04 10.62
N GLY A 101 8.94 0.67 11.57
CA GLY A 101 10.33 0.31 11.31
C GLY A 101 10.46 -0.86 10.33
N VAL A 102 9.69 -1.93 10.54
CA VAL A 102 9.63 -3.09 9.63
C VAL A 102 9.15 -2.66 8.24
N THR A 103 8.11 -1.82 8.17
CA THR A 103 7.59 -1.30 6.90
C THR A 103 8.65 -0.52 6.12
N ILE A 104 9.42 0.34 6.80
CA ILE A 104 10.50 1.13 6.19
C ILE A 104 11.61 0.21 5.67
N VAL A 105 12.01 -0.81 6.45
CA VAL A 105 13.05 -1.76 6.04
C VAL A 105 12.62 -2.54 4.80
N ILE A 106 11.39 -3.06 4.76
CA ILE A 106 10.86 -3.78 3.60
C ILE A 106 10.81 -2.87 2.37
N ALA A 107 10.36 -1.63 2.54
CA ALA A 107 10.33 -0.64 1.46
C ALA A 107 11.73 -0.33 0.92
N ALA A 108 12.71 -0.12 1.79
CA ALA A 108 14.09 0.13 1.40
C ALA A 108 14.67 -1.06 0.61
N VAL A 109 14.45 -2.29 1.06
CA VAL A 109 14.87 -3.50 0.34
C VAL A 109 14.21 -3.57 -1.04
N ALA A 110 12.90 -3.31 -1.14
CA ALA A 110 12.18 -3.32 -2.42
C ALA A 110 12.69 -2.25 -3.39
N LEU A 111 13.03 -1.05 -2.89
CA LEU A 111 13.63 0.02 -3.69
C LEU A 111 15.03 -0.34 -4.19
N VAL A 112 15.86 -0.99 -3.36
CA VAL A 112 17.18 -1.48 -3.77
C VAL A 112 17.04 -2.53 -4.88
N VAL A 113 16.10 -3.47 -4.75
CA VAL A 113 15.81 -4.48 -5.78
C VAL A 113 15.38 -3.86 -7.11
N LEU A 114 14.62 -2.76 -7.07
CA LEU A 114 14.23 -1.99 -8.27
C LEU A 114 15.34 -1.08 -8.83
N ARG A 115 16.41 -0.82 -8.06
CA ARG A 115 17.56 -0.01 -8.49
C ARG A 115 18.64 -0.84 -9.17
N SER A 116 18.81 -2.11 -8.80
CA SER A 116 19.79 -3.03 -9.40
C SER A 116 19.43 -3.49 -10.83
N LYS A 117 18.79 -2.61 -11.62
CA LYS A 117 18.29 -2.86 -12.97
C LYS A 117 18.91 -1.87 -13.94
#